data_AF-A0A0N4Y5U4-F1
#
_entry.id   AF-A0A0N4Y5U4-F1
#
_cell.length_a   1.000
_cell.length_b   1.000
_cell.length_c   1.000
_cell.angle_alpha   90.00
_cell.angle_beta   90.00
_cell.angle_gamma   90.00
#
_symmetry.space_group_name_H-M   'P 1'
#
loop_
_entity.id
_entity.type
_entity.pdbx_description
1 polymer ?
#
loop_
_entity_poly.entity_id
_entity_poly.type
_entity_poly.pdbx_seq_one_letter_code
_entity_poly.pdbx_strand_id
1 'polypeptide(L)'
;MALMTESDIYQDQVNRKVLLEWVRITGLTVPPRANFDLVLKDFAVNILEYPSDAPQPFSWPVQAGFTSTGPAIRAKMSYTFWRHFMKSGRRKLYDYNRKHNTEIKIIREKTKPVMDQEKLGLYIRKKIREAYQKANKKGVEVTIIKGKIVMGKEEPMRPTVAAVRLGLSMDDWQGEPLESMFSKHEKEELANDMNCINNKEDVGPSQPKRKRTLTDYIQAKESV
;
A
#
# COMPACT_ATOMS: atom_id res chain seq x y z
N MET A 1 16.06 23.37 -14.26
CA MET A 1 14.65 23.02 -14.45
C MET A 1 14.56 22.07 -15.63
N ALA A 2 14.24 20.79 -15.41
CA ALA A 2 13.92 19.87 -16.50
C ALA A 2 12.40 19.68 -16.50
N LEU A 3 11.73 20.15 -17.56
CA LEU A 3 10.30 19.88 -17.79
C LEU A 3 10.10 18.38 -17.94
N MET A 4 9.07 17.85 -17.30
CA MET A 4 8.75 16.41 -17.33
C MET A 4 8.56 15.93 -18.77
N THR A 5 9.18 14.81 -19.11
CA THR A 5 8.80 14.06 -20.31
C THR A 5 7.51 13.29 -20.02
N GLU A 6 6.63 13.15 -21.01
CA GLU A 6 5.37 12.40 -20.86
C GLU A 6 5.60 10.95 -20.38
N SER A 7 6.75 10.37 -20.70
CA SER A 7 7.19 9.04 -20.25
C SER A 7 7.24 8.92 -18.73
N ASP A 8 7.70 9.96 -18.05
CA ASP A 8 7.95 9.95 -16.62
C ASP A 8 6.64 10.06 -15.82
N ILE A 9 5.71 10.87 -16.32
CA ILE A 9 4.36 11.00 -15.76
C ILE A 9 3.62 9.67 -15.92
N TYR A 10 3.75 9.04 -17.08
CA TYR A 10 3.14 7.75 -17.37
C TYR A 10 3.67 6.63 -16.46
N GLN A 11 5.00 6.52 -16.31
CA GLN A 11 5.61 5.49 -15.47
C GLN A 11 5.24 5.64 -13.99
N ASP A 12 5.16 6.87 -13.47
CA ASP A 12 4.70 7.13 -12.10
C ASP A 12 3.22 6.76 -11.92
N GLN A 13 2.37 7.03 -12.91
CA GLN A 13 0.98 6.56 -12.91
C GLN A 13 0.86 5.03 -12.93
N VAL A 14 1.72 4.33 -13.68
CA VAL A 14 1.76 2.87 -13.73
C VAL A 14 2.24 2.30 -12.39
N ASN A 15 3.32 2.86 -11.82
CA ASN A 15 3.91 2.41 -10.56
C ASN A 15 2.96 2.59 -9.36
N ARG A 16 2.11 3.62 -9.37
CA ARG A 16 1.08 3.90 -8.35
C ARG A 16 -0.16 3.02 -8.46
N LYS A 17 -0.39 2.36 -9.60
CA LYS A 17 -1.56 1.51 -9.78
C LYS A 17 -1.30 0.14 -9.17
N VAL A 18 -2.28 -0.36 -8.39
CA VAL A 18 -2.42 -1.80 -8.17
C VAL A 18 -2.50 -2.44 -9.56
N LEU A 19 -1.68 -3.45 -9.85
CA LEU A 19 -1.79 -4.19 -11.10
C LEU A 19 -3.16 -4.85 -11.10
N LEU A 20 -4.16 -4.19 -11.69
CA LEU A 20 -5.54 -4.69 -11.75
C LEU A 20 -5.59 -6.09 -12.39
N GLU A 21 -4.57 -6.38 -13.20
CA GLU A 21 -4.41 -7.62 -13.92
C GLU A 21 -3.91 -8.77 -13.04
N TRP A 22 -3.08 -8.55 -12.02
CA TRP A 22 -2.50 -9.67 -11.27
C TRP A 22 -3.23 -9.88 -9.95
N VAL A 23 -3.65 -11.12 -9.71
CA VAL A 23 -4.31 -11.54 -8.48
C VAL A 23 -3.62 -12.75 -7.88
N ARG A 24 -3.70 -12.83 -6.55
CA ARG A 24 -3.35 -14.00 -5.76
C ARG A 24 -4.62 -14.59 -5.17
N ILE A 25 -4.82 -15.88 -5.40
CA ILE A 25 -5.96 -16.64 -4.93
C ILE A 25 -5.46 -17.62 -3.88
N THR A 26 -6.07 -17.58 -2.70
CA THR A 26 -5.71 -18.41 -1.55
C THR A 26 -6.95 -19.13 -1.03
N GLY A 27 -6.79 -20.22 -0.27
CA GLY A 27 -7.92 -20.95 0.31
C GLY A 27 -8.58 -21.98 -0.62
N LEU A 28 -8.10 -22.11 -1.85
CA LEU A 28 -8.54 -23.18 -2.75
C LEU A 28 -7.90 -24.51 -2.34
N THR A 29 -8.70 -25.58 -2.32
CA THR A 29 -8.22 -26.95 -2.20
C THR A 29 -7.66 -27.37 -3.55
N VAL A 30 -6.33 -27.44 -3.65
CA VAL A 30 -5.64 -27.76 -4.90
C VAL A 30 -5.01 -29.15 -4.78
N PRO A 31 -5.41 -30.12 -5.64
CA PRO A 31 -4.78 -31.44 -5.65
C PRO A 31 -3.26 -31.36 -5.93
N PRO A 32 -2.48 -32.33 -5.43
CA PRO A 32 -1.06 -32.43 -5.78
C PRO A 32 -0.89 -32.52 -7.31
N ARG A 33 0.01 -31.71 -7.89
CA ARG A 33 0.27 -31.64 -9.34
C ARG A 33 -0.95 -31.24 -10.20
N ALA A 34 -1.93 -30.55 -9.61
CA ALA A 34 -3.08 -30.06 -10.36
C ALA A 34 -2.68 -29.07 -11.46
N ASN A 35 -3.41 -29.13 -12.58
CA ASN A 35 -3.33 -28.10 -13.61
C ASN A 35 -4.08 -26.85 -13.10
N PHE A 36 -3.34 -25.77 -12.84
CA PHE A 36 -3.93 -24.55 -12.30
C PHE A 36 -4.94 -23.88 -13.25
N ASP A 37 -4.81 -24.04 -14.58
CA ASP A 37 -5.83 -23.53 -15.51
C ASP A 37 -7.18 -24.19 -15.27
N LEU A 38 -7.19 -25.51 -15.03
CA LEU A 38 -8.42 -26.25 -14.71
C LEU A 38 -8.98 -25.86 -13.35
N VAL A 39 -8.12 -25.73 -12.34
CA VAL A 39 -8.53 -25.31 -10.98
C VAL A 39 -9.15 -23.92 -11.02
N LEU A 40 -8.54 -22.97 -11.74
CA LEU A 40 -9.07 -21.62 -11.84
C LEU A 40 -10.31 -21.51 -12.73
N LYS A 41 -10.44 -22.39 -13.74
CA LYS A 41 -11.67 -22.50 -14.53
C LYS A 41 -12.82 -23.05 -13.68
N ASP A 42 -12.58 -24.11 -12.93
CA ASP A 42 -13.53 -24.69 -11.98
C ASP A 42 -13.97 -23.65 -10.94
N PHE A 43 -13.01 -22.95 -10.34
CA PHE A 43 -13.29 -21.84 -9.44
C PHE A 43 -14.14 -20.74 -10.09
N ALA A 44 -13.82 -20.30 -11.31
CA ALA A 44 -14.58 -19.26 -11.97
C ALA A 44 -16.01 -19.71 -12.31
N VAL A 45 -16.20 -20.91 -12.84
CA VAL A 45 -17.49 -21.39 -13.35
C VAL A 45 -18.35 -21.98 -12.24
N ASN A 46 -17.80 -22.88 -11.42
CA ASN A 46 -18.59 -23.64 -10.45
C ASN A 46 -18.79 -22.92 -9.12
N ILE A 47 -17.84 -22.05 -8.72
CA ILE A 47 -17.95 -21.29 -7.46
C ILE A 47 -18.49 -19.88 -7.73
N LEU A 48 -17.97 -19.19 -8.74
CA LEU A 48 -18.34 -17.80 -9.02
C LEU A 48 -19.42 -17.65 -10.09
N GLU A 49 -19.86 -18.76 -10.69
CA GLU A 49 -20.86 -18.80 -11.76
C GLU A 49 -20.53 -17.79 -12.86
N TYR A 50 -19.26 -17.76 -13.27
CA TYR A 50 -18.81 -17.01 -14.42
C TYR A 50 -19.30 -17.72 -15.69
N PRO A 51 -19.93 -17.01 -16.65
CA PRO A 51 -20.47 -17.64 -17.84
C PRO A 51 -19.37 -18.37 -18.63
N SER A 52 -19.66 -19.61 -19.03
CA SER A 52 -18.70 -20.47 -19.74
C SER A 52 -18.42 -20.02 -21.17
N ASP A 53 -19.34 -19.25 -21.76
CA ASP A 53 -19.23 -18.58 -23.06
C ASP A 53 -18.44 -17.27 -23.00
N ALA A 54 -18.15 -16.75 -21.80
CA ALA A 54 -17.40 -15.52 -21.64
C ALA A 54 -15.88 -15.72 -21.81
N PRO A 55 -15.13 -14.63 -22.09
CA PRO A 55 -13.68 -14.71 -22.27
C PRO A 55 -12.95 -15.30 -21.06
N GLN A 56 -11.79 -15.93 -21.30
CA GLN A 56 -11.03 -16.62 -20.26
C GLN A 56 -10.84 -15.73 -19.00
N PRO A 57 -11.22 -16.23 -17.80
CA PRO A 57 -11.22 -15.41 -16.58
C PRO A 57 -9.81 -15.16 -16.04
N PHE A 58 -8.95 -16.17 -16.14
CA PHE A 58 -7.58 -16.16 -15.65
C PHE A 58 -6.63 -16.71 -16.70
N SER A 59 -5.40 -16.20 -16.70
CA SER A 59 -4.32 -16.61 -17.59
C SER A 59 -3.00 -16.60 -16.83
N TRP A 60 -2.00 -17.33 -17.31
CA TRP A 60 -0.67 -17.41 -16.68
C TRP A 60 -0.69 -17.83 -15.21
N PRO A 61 -1.41 -18.91 -14.84
CA PRO A 61 -1.45 -19.33 -13.45
C PRO A 61 -0.10 -19.92 -13.03
N VAL A 62 0.41 -19.46 -11.90
CA VAL A 62 1.66 -19.92 -11.29
C VAL A 62 1.49 -20.08 -9.78
N GLN A 63 2.22 -21.02 -9.20
CA GLN A 63 2.21 -21.19 -7.75
C GLN A 63 2.88 -19.99 -7.07
N ALA A 64 2.25 -19.49 -5.99
CA ALA A 64 2.66 -18.29 -5.26
C ALA A 64 2.86 -18.56 -3.76
N GLY A 65 3.56 -19.65 -3.46
CA GLY A 65 3.81 -20.11 -2.09
C GLY A 65 2.69 -20.98 -1.52
N PHE A 66 2.73 -21.21 -0.21
CA PHE A 66 1.74 -22.01 0.51
C PHE A 66 1.08 -21.18 1.60
N THR A 67 -0.23 -21.35 1.74
CA THR A 67 -1.03 -20.90 2.88
C THR A 67 -1.39 -22.10 3.76
N SER A 68 -1.97 -21.85 4.94
CA SER A 68 -2.44 -22.91 5.85
C SER A 68 -3.41 -23.91 5.21
N THR A 69 -4.10 -23.48 4.16
CA THR A 69 -5.13 -24.25 3.44
C THR A 69 -4.65 -24.92 2.14
N GLY A 70 -3.40 -24.70 1.71
CA GLY A 70 -2.89 -25.23 0.44
C GLY A 70 -2.04 -24.23 -0.35
N PRO A 71 -1.67 -24.54 -1.61
CA PRO A 71 -0.88 -23.65 -2.43
C PRO A 71 -1.69 -22.41 -2.84
N ALA A 72 -1.06 -21.24 -2.74
CA ALA A 72 -1.62 -20.03 -3.31
C ALA A 72 -1.34 -20.00 -4.82
N ILE A 73 -2.30 -19.50 -5.61
CA ILE A 73 -2.16 -19.39 -7.07
C ILE A 73 -2.13 -17.91 -7.43
N ARG A 74 -1.09 -17.48 -8.14
CA ARG A 74 -1.01 -16.17 -8.78
C ARG A 74 -1.41 -16.31 -10.23
N ALA A 75 -2.28 -15.44 -10.72
CA ALA A 75 -2.73 -15.45 -12.11
C ALA A 75 -3.05 -14.04 -12.61
N LYS A 76 -3.00 -13.88 -13.93
CA LYS A 76 -3.47 -12.69 -14.63
C LYS A 76 -4.99 -12.79 -14.87
N MET A 77 -5.76 -11.92 -14.24
CA MET A 77 -7.20 -11.80 -14.31
C MET A 77 -7.65 -10.92 -15.48
N SER A 78 -8.70 -11.34 -16.17
CA SER A 78 -9.31 -10.55 -17.25
C SER A 78 -10.24 -9.46 -16.70
N TYR A 79 -10.37 -8.35 -17.45
CA TYR A 79 -11.26 -7.25 -17.07
C TYR A 79 -12.73 -7.65 -17.09
N THR A 80 -13.13 -8.52 -18.02
CA THR A 80 -14.50 -9.08 -18.12
C THR A 80 -14.85 -9.87 -16.86
N PHE A 81 -13.96 -10.74 -16.41
CA PHE A 81 -14.12 -11.45 -15.16
C PHE A 81 -14.15 -10.51 -13.95
N TRP A 82 -13.26 -9.52 -13.89
CA TRP A 82 -13.26 -8.54 -12.80
C TRP A 82 -14.60 -7.82 -12.66
N ARG A 83 -15.20 -7.37 -13.77
CA ARG A 83 -16.52 -6.74 -13.76
C ARG A 83 -17.60 -7.68 -13.22
N HIS A 84 -17.60 -8.94 -13.66
CA HIS A 84 -18.53 -9.97 -13.14
C HIS A 84 -18.32 -10.21 -11.64
N PHE A 85 -17.07 -10.34 -11.22
CA PHE A 85 -16.71 -10.58 -9.83
C PHE A 85 -17.18 -9.43 -8.92
N MET A 86 -16.99 -8.19 -9.36
CA MET A 86 -17.45 -7.00 -8.64
C MET A 86 -18.98 -6.89 -8.58
N LYS A 87 -19.68 -7.28 -9.64
CA LYS A 87 -21.15 -7.20 -9.72
C LYS A 87 -21.84 -8.24 -8.86
N SER A 88 -21.40 -9.50 -8.94
CA SER A 88 -22.07 -10.63 -8.27
C SER A 88 -21.12 -11.66 -7.66
N GLY A 89 -19.92 -11.83 -8.22
CA GLY A 89 -19.00 -12.89 -7.76
C GLY A 89 -18.53 -12.74 -6.31
N ARG A 90 -18.39 -11.52 -5.78
CA ARG A 90 -18.04 -11.30 -4.35
C ARG A 90 -19.05 -11.90 -3.40
N ARG A 91 -20.35 -11.73 -3.69
CA ARG A 91 -21.43 -12.26 -2.87
C ARG A 91 -21.46 -13.79 -2.97
N LYS A 92 -21.34 -14.33 -4.18
CA LYS A 92 -21.27 -15.79 -4.40
C LYS A 92 -20.09 -16.43 -3.68
N LEU A 93 -18.92 -15.80 -3.73
CA LEU A 93 -17.74 -16.28 -3.00
C LEU A 93 -17.97 -16.28 -1.49
N TYR A 94 -18.59 -15.23 -0.95
CA TYR A 94 -18.93 -15.16 0.47
C TYR A 94 -19.91 -16.26 0.88
N ASP A 95 -20.97 -16.46 0.08
CA ASP A 95 -21.99 -17.48 0.34
C ASP A 95 -21.39 -18.89 0.25
N TYR A 96 -20.52 -19.14 -0.73
CA TYR A 96 -19.78 -20.40 -0.86
C TYR A 96 -18.87 -20.66 0.33
N ASN A 97 -18.05 -19.68 0.71
CA ASN A 97 -17.16 -19.77 1.87
C ASN A 97 -17.95 -20.10 3.15
N ARG A 98 -19.11 -19.45 3.35
CA ARG A 98 -19.99 -19.70 4.49
C ARG A 98 -20.60 -21.11 4.47
N LYS A 99 -21.03 -21.60 3.30
CA LYS A 99 -21.66 -22.92 3.16
C LYS A 99 -20.66 -24.07 3.31
N HIS A 100 -19.45 -23.91 2.78
CA HIS A 100 -18.44 -24.96 2.73
C HIS A 100 -17.37 -24.83 3.82
N ASN A 101 -17.53 -23.86 4.72
CA ASN A 101 -16.55 -23.52 5.77
C ASN A 101 -15.12 -23.35 5.20
N THR A 102 -15.02 -22.66 4.07
CA THR A 102 -13.75 -22.35 3.39
C THR A 102 -13.42 -20.86 3.51
N GLU A 103 -12.15 -20.51 3.32
CA GLU A 103 -11.67 -19.13 3.40
C GLU A 103 -11.00 -18.70 2.09
N ILE A 104 -11.71 -18.90 0.97
CA ILE A 104 -11.20 -18.53 -0.35
C ILE A 104 -11.16 -17.00 -0.48
N LYS A 105 -10.00 -16.46 -0.90
CA LYS A 105 -9.81 -15.02 -1.09
C LYS A 105 -9.15 -14.74 -2.44
N ILE A 106 -9.64 -13.71 -3.12
CA ILE A 106 -8.98 -13.10 -4.28
C ILE A 106 -8.36 -11.78 -3.84
N ILE A 107 -7.03 -11.73 -3.83
CA ILE A 107 -6.25 -10.57 -3.40
C ILE A 107 -5.60 -9.95 -4.64
N ARG A 108 -5.89 -8.69 -4.93
CA ARG A 108 -5.18 -7.96 -5.99
C ARG A 108 -3.74 -7.73 -5.58
N GLU A 109 -2.81 -8.07 -6.46
CA GLU A 109 -1.40 -7.86 -6.19
C GLU A 109 -1.03 -6.40 -6.36
N LYS A 110 -0.25 -5.91 -5.39
CA LYS A 110 0.25 -4.54 -5.37
C LYS A 110 1.63 -4.53 -6.00
N THR A 111 1.95 -3.43 -6.68
CA THR A 111 3.31 -3.20 -7.17
C THR A 111 4.26 -3.07 -5.99
N LYS A 112 5.54 -3.38 -6.20
CA LYS A 112 6.59 -3.23 -5.18
C LYS A 112 6.60 -1.83 -4.54
N PRO A 113 6.48 -0.71 -5.30
CA PRO A 113 6.41 0.63 -4.71
C PRO A 113 5.23 0.83 -3.75
N VAL A 114 4.04 0.31 -4.09
CA VAL A 114 2.86 0.41 -3.22
C VAL A 114 3.04 -0.42 -1.96
N MET A 115 3.61 -1.63 -2.07
CA MET A 115 3.90 -2.46 -0.90
C MET A 115 4.94 -1.81 0.03
N ASP A 116 5.99 -1.23 -0.54
CA ASP A 116 7.06 -0.62 0.25
C ASP A 116 6.58 0.66 0.94
N GLN A 117 5.69 1.44 0.33
CA GLN A 117 4.97 2.55 0.98
C GLN A 117 4.15 2.07 2.19
N GLU A 118 3.42 0.96 2.07
CA GLU A 118 2.65 0.40 3.20
C GLU A 118 3.55 -0.11 4.32
N LYS A 119 4.63 -0.81 3.98
CA LYS A 119 5.63 -1.25 4.95
C LYS A 119 6.31 -0.08 5.65
N LEU A 120 6.62 1.00 4.91
CA LEU A 120 7.19 2.21 5.47
C LEU A 120 6.22 2.86 6.46
N GLY A 121 4.92 2.92 6.14
CA GLY A 121 3.90 3.39 7.07
C GLY A 121 3.84 2.59 8.37
N LEU A 122 3.95 1.26 8.28
CA LEU A 122 4.03 0.38 9.44
C LEU A 122 5.32 0.58 10.25
N TYR A 123 6.45 0.77 9.57
CA TYR A 123 7.74 1.06 10.20
C TYR A 123 7.70 2.38 11.00
N ILE A 124 7.17 3.45 10.40
CA ILE A 124 7.00 4.76 11.05
C ILE A 124 6.12 4.61 12.29
N ARG A 125 4.99 3.90 12.17
CA ARG A 125 4.09 3.63 13.30
C ARG A 125 4.81 2.91 14.44
N LYS A 126 5.67 1.92 14.13
CA LYS A 126 6.49 1.21 15.12
C LYS A 126 7.46 2.16 15.81
N LYS A 127 8.23 2.96 15.05
CA LYS A 127 9.21 3.91 15.60
C LYS A 127 8.57 4.98 16.50
N ILE A 128 7.41 5.51 16.10
CA ILE A 128 6.66 6.47 16.93
C ILE A 128 6.24 5.81 18.25
N ARG A 129 5.68 4.59 18.20
CA ARG A 129 5.28 3.86 19.41
C ARG A 129 6.47 3.61 20.34
N GLU A 130 7.61 3.17 19.80
CA GLU A 130 8.83 2.94 20.57
C GLU A 130 9.34 4.24 21.22
N ALA A 131 9.30 5.37 20.51
CA ALA A 131 9.71 6.67 21.04
C ALA A 131 8.82 7.10 22.22
N TYR A 132 7.50 6.97 22.09
CA TYR A 132 6.56 7.28 23.18
C TYR A 132 6.70 6.33 24.39
N GLN A 133 6.95 5.04 24.14
CA GLN A 133 7.24 4.07 25.21
C GLN A 133 8.52 4.43 25.97
N LYS A 134 9.61 4.78 25.26
CA LYS A 134 10.87 5.23 25.88
C LYS A 134 10.68 6.51 26.69
N ALA A 135 9.82 7.42 26.23
CA ALA A 135 9.49 8.65 26.93
C ALA A 135 8.45 8.46 28.06
N ASN A 136 7.98 7.24 28.31
CA ASN A 136 6.91 6.90 29.26
C ASN A 136 5.65 7.78 29.12
N LYS A 137 5.32 8.16 27.87
CA LYS A 137 4.19 9.02 27.54
C LYS A 137 3.10 8.19 26.83
N LYS A 138 1.82 8.56 27.05
CA LYS A 138 0.72 8.02 26.25
C LYS A 138 0.92 8.44 24.79
N GLY A 139 1.16 7.47 23.92
CA GLY A 139 1.44 7.72 22.51
C GLY A 139 0.27 8.31 21.75
N VAL A 140 0.57 9.09 20.70
CA VAL A 140 -0.43 9.56 19.75
C VAL A 140 -0.94 8.37 18.93
N GLU A 141 -2.25 8.35 18.67
CA GLU A 141 -2.83 7.34 17.80
C GLU A 141 -2.35 7.56 16.36
N VAL A 142 -1.62 6.58 15.84
CA VAL A 142 -1.17 6.55 14.44
C VAL A 142 -1.99 5.52 13.70
N THR A 143 -2.76 5.98 12.72
CA THR A 143 -3.57 5.14 11.83
C THR A 143 -3.09 5.28 10.39
N ILE A 144 -3.31 4.23 9.59
CA ILE A 144 -3.00 4.24 8.15
C ILE A 144 -4.33 4.15 7.40
N ILE A 145 -4.70 5.22 6.72
CA ILE A 145 -5.96 5.31 5.96
C ILE A 145 -5.62 5.48 4.48
N LYS A 146 -6.04 4.52 3.65
CA LYS A 146 -5.82 4.53 2.19
C LYS A 146 -4.34 4.76 1.78
N GLY A 147 -3.40 4.18 2.53
CA GLY A 147 -1.96 4.31 2.28
C GLY A 147 -1.34 5.63 2.74
N LYS A 148 -2.09 6.47 3.47
CA LYS A 148 -1.58 7.68 4.13
C LYS A 148 -1.56 7.48 5.65
N ILE A 149 -0.57 8.08 6.31
CA ILE A 149 -0.43 8.11 7.76
C ILE A 149 -1.22 9.29 8.31
N VAL A 150 -2.03 9.03 9.32
CA VAL A 150 -2.75 10.02 10.11
C VAL A 150 -2.28 9.91 11.54
N MET A 151 -1.79 11.02 12.10
CA MET A 151 -1.31 11.11 13.47
C MET A 151 -2.26 12.00 14.26
N GLY A 152 -3.09 11.40 15.13
CA GLY A 152 -4.10 12.13 15.90
C GLY A 152 -5.07 12.91 15.01
N LYS A 153 -5.03 14.26 15.09
CA LYS A 153 -5.92 15.18 14.35
C LYS A 153 -5.24 15.83 13.13
N GLU A 154 -4.05 15.39 12.75
CA GLU A 154 -3.30 15.98 11.65
C GLU A 154 -3.77 15.51 10.28
N GLU A 155 -3.44 16.29 9.25
CA GLU A 155 -3.78 15.94 7.87
C GLU A 155 -3.11 14.63 7.43
N PRO A 156 -3.84 13.76 6.70
CA PRO A 156 -3.27 12.53 6.17
C PRO A 156 -2.11 12.80 5.21
N MET A 157 -0.92 12.33 5.56
CA MET A 157 0.30 12.48 4.77
C MET A 157 0.83 11.15 4.27
N ARG A 158 1.65 11.19 3.22
CA ARG A 158 2.28 9.98 2.70
C ARG A 158 3.42 9.51 3.63
N PRO A 159 3.65 8.19 3.74
CA PRO A 159 4.74 7.64 4.54
C PRO A 159 6.11 8.25 4.27
N THR A 160 6.45 8.52 2.99
CA THR A 160 7.71 9.13 2.60
C THR A 160 7.88 10.55 3.16
N VAL A 161 6.84 11.39 3.03
CA VAL A 161 6.82 12.75 3.59
C VAL A 161 6.85 12.72 5.12
N ALA A 162 6.11 11.78 5.74
CA ALA A 162 6.09 11.62 7.19
C ALA A 162 7.47 11.26 7.76
N ALA A 163 8.21 10.34 7.11
CA ALA A 163 9.56 9.97 7.53
C ALA A 163 10.51 11.18 7.58
N VAL A 164 10.46 12.03 6.55
CA VAL A 164 11.27 13.25 6.47
C VAL A 164 10.85 14.28 7.51
N ARG A 165 9.54 14.55 7.64
CA ARG A 165 9.05 15.54 8.61
C ARG A 165 9.37 15.16 10.05
N LEU A 166 9.31 13.87 10.37
CA LEU A 166 9.64 13.35 11.69
C LEU A 166 11.16 13.24 11.92
N GLY A 167 11.98 13.35 10.88
CA GLY A 167 13.44 13.21 10.97
C GLY A 167 13.85 11.81 11.44
N LEU A 168 13.17 10.77 10.97
CA LEU A 168 13.47 9.39 11.37
C LEU A 168 14.80 8.93 10.75
N SER A 169 15.65 8.31 11.57
CA SER A 169 16.76 7.50 11.04
C SER A 169 16.19 6.28 10.31
N MET A 170 16.75 6.00 9.15
CA MET A 170 16.37 4.89 8.27
C MET A 170 17.36 3.71 8.39
N ASP A 171 18.25 3.69 9.39
CA ASP A 171 19.33 2.71 9.48
C ASP A 171 18.81 1.27 9.64
N ASP A 172 17.68 1.11 10.34
CA ASP A 172 17.01 -0.19 10.54
C ASP A 172 16.00 -0.55 9.42
N TRP A 173 15.89 0.29 8.37
CA TRP A 173 14.92 0.08 7.30
C TRP A 173 15.46 -0.90 6.26
N GLN A 174 14.70 -1.97 5.99
CA GLN A 174 15.09 -3.06 5.07
C GLN A 174 14.38 -2.97 3.70
N GLY A 175 13.64 -1.90 3.43
CA GLY A 175 12.96 -1.71 2.14
C GLY A 175 13.77 -0.87 1.17
N GLU A 176 13.12 -0.37 0.12
CA GLU A 176 13.78 0.56 -0.81
C GLU A 176 14.24 1.84 -0.10
N PRO A 177 15.41 2.39 -0.48
CA PRO A 177 15.88 3.66 0.07
C PRO A 177 14.82 4.76 -0.04
N LEU A 178 14.77 5.64 0.97
CA LEU A 178 13.74 6.67 1.02
C LEU A 178 13.79 7.58 -0.23
N GLU A 179 15.00 7.85 -0.77
CA GLU A 179 15.20 8.68 -1.96
C GLU A 179 14.57 8.10 -3.24
N SER A 180 14.49 6.77 -3.34
CA SER A 180 13.89 6.08 -4.49
C SER A 180 12.38 5.95 -4.37
N MET A 181 11.84 6.07 -3.16
CA MET A 181 10.41 5.99 -2.88
C MET A 181 9.67 7.32 -3.08
N PHE A 182 10.39 8.44 -3.12
CA PHE A 182 9.76 9.74 -3.39
C PHE A 182 9.26 9.82 -4.82
N SER A 183 8.02 10.28 -4.97
CA SER A 183 7.58 10.83 -6.25
C SER A 183 8.30 12.15 -6.56
N LYS A 184 8.50 12.49 -7.84
CA LYS A 184 9.14 13.76 -8.21
C LYS A 184 8.40 14.98 -7.62
N HIS A 185 7.07 14.92 -7.50
CA HIS A 185 6.27 15.95 -6.79
C HIS A 185 6.63 16.07 -5.30
N GLU A 186 6.88 14.97 -4.61
CA GLU A 186 7.34 15.01 -3.21
C GLU A 186 8.76 15.57 -3.12
N LYS A 187 9.62 15.27 -4.10
CA LYS A 187 10.96 15.88 -4.19
C LYS A 187 10.85 17.39 -4.37
N GLU A 188 9.90 17.86 -5.19
CA GLU A 188 9.61 19.28 -5.40
C GLU A 188 8.99 19.95 -4.17
N GLU A 189 8.03 19.31 -3.49
CA GLU A 189 7.44 19.80 -2.25
C GLU A 189 8.48 19.89 -1.13
N LEU A 190 9.33 18.86 -0.97
CA LEU A 190 10.40 18.85 0.01
C LEU A 190 11.52 19.85 -0.32
N ALA A 191 11.84 20.02 -1.61
CA ALA A 191 12.78 21.03 -2.09
C ALA A 191 12.24 22.45 -1.90
N ASN A 192 10.94 22.67 -2.12
CA ASN A 192 10.27 23.95 -1.84
C ASN A 192 10.20 24.22 -0.33
N ASP A 193 9.88 23.21 0.47
CA ASP A 193 9.95 23.26 1.95
C ASP A 193 11.37 23.46 2.48
N MET A 194 12.42 23.26 1.66
CA MET A 194 13.82 23.61 1.96
C MET A 194 14.22 24.98 1.39
N ASN A 195 13.77 25.36 0.19
CA ASN A 195 14.06 26.67 -0.41
C ASN A 195 13.32 27.83 0.30
N CYS A 196 12.15 27.57 0.91
CA CYS A 196 11.49 28.53 1.81
C CYS A 196 12.30 28.80 3.10
N ILE A 197 13.29 27.96 3.41
CA ILE A 197 14.19 28.13 4.56
C ILE A 197 15.40 28.98 4.16
N ASN A 198 15.89 28.84 2.93
CA ASN A 198 17.07 29.57 2.45
C ASN A 198 16.77 31.01 2.01
N ASN A 199 15.51 31.36 1.69
CA ASN A 199 15.10 32.71 1.30
C ASN A 199 14.49 33.54 2.45
N LYS A 200 14.82 33.21 3.71
CA LYS A 200 14.38 33.95 4.90
C LYS A 200 15.53 34.62 5.66
N GLU A 201 16.55 35.04 4.94
CA GLU A 201 17.42 36.14 5.38
C GLU A 201 16.92 37.39 4.66
N ASP A 202 16.60 38.43 5.42
CA ASP A 202 16.02 39.72 5.02
C ASP A 202 14.52 39.76 4.68
N VAL A 203 13.69 39.96 5.72
CA VAL A 203 12.77 41.11 5.92
C VAL A 203 11.68 40.74 6.96
N GLY A 204 11.77 41.33 8.17
CA GLY A 204 10.66 41.55 9.11
C GLY A 204 10.19 40.38 10.00
N PRO A 205 9.62 40.65 11.20
CA PRO A 205 9.37 39.62 12.23
C PRO A 205 8.08 38.85 11.92
N SER A 206 8.15 37.90 10.98
CA SER A 206 7.14 36.87 10.77
C SER A 206 7.69 35.53 11.21
N GLN A 207 7.19 35.02 12.33
CA GLN A 207 7.62 33.79 12.98
C GLN A 207 7.80 32.64 11.96
N PRO A 208 8.97 31.98 11.89
CA PRO A 208 9.16 30.83 11.03
C PRO A 208 8.30 29.66 11.53
N LYS A 209 7.47 29.08 10.64
CA LYS A 209 6.79 27.80 10.90
C LYS A 209 7.86 26.71 11.00
N ARG A 210 8.38 26.49 12.21
CA ARG A 210 9.42 25.51 12.54
C ARG A 210 8.91 24.10 12.22
N LYS A 211 9.66 23.33 11.44
CA LYS A 211 9.40 21.89 11.22
C LYS A 211 9.46 21.21 12.59
N ARG A 212 8.35 20.60 13.02
CA ARG A 212 8.32 19.80 14.25
C ARG A 212 9.00 18.45 13.97
N THR A 213 10.20 18.27 14.51
CA THR A 213 10.89 16.98 14.56
C THR A 213 10.14 15.99 15.45
N LEU A 214 10.46 14.68 15.40
CA LEU A 214 9.87 13.70 16.32
C LEU A 214 10.04 14.13 17.80
N THR A 215 11.17 14.73 18.12
CA THR A 215 11.47 15.37 19.42
C THR A 215 10.52 16.53 19.74
N ASP A 216 10.24 17.41 18.78
CA ASP A 216 9.28 18.51 18.95
C ASP A 216 7.84 18.00 19.08
N TYR A 217 7.46 16.90 18.39
CA TYR A 217 6.17 16.23 18.57
C TYR A 217 6.00 15.61 19.96
N ILE A 218 7.09 15.13 20.55
CA ILE A 218 7.12 14.56 21.90
C ILE A 218 7.11 15.67 22.97
N GLN A 219 7.66 16.85 22.67
CA GLN A 219 7.74 18.01 23.56
C GLN A 219 6.55 18.97 23.47
N ALA A 220 5.88 19.12 22.32
CA ALA A 220 4.80 20.10 22.07
C ALA A 220 3.46 19.83 22.79
N LYS A 221 3.48 19.06 23.87
CA LYS A 221 2.33 18.85 24.77
C LYS A 221 2.60 19.21 26.24
N GLU A 222 3.60 20.04 26.51
CA GLU A 222 3.78 20.68 27.83
C GLU A 222 2.90 21.93 28.04
N SER A 223 2.03 22.29 27.09
CA SER A 223 1.13 23.43 27.24
C SER A 223 -0.28 23.13 26.68
N VAL A 224 -0.95 22.16 27.30
CA VAL A 224 -2.40 22.14 27.61
C VAL A 224 -2.60 21.36 28.90
#